data_AF-A0A843I396-F1
#
_entry.id   AF-A0A843I396-F1
#
_cell.length_a   1.000
_cell.length_b   1.000
_cell.length_c   1.000
_cell.angle_alpha   90.00
_cell.angle_beta   90.00
_cell.angle_gamma   90.00
#
_symmetry.space_group_name_H-M   'P 1'
#
loop_
_entity.id
_entity.type
_entity.pdbx_description
1 polymer ?
#
loop_
_entity_poly.entity_id
_entity_poly.type
_entity_poly.pdbx_seq_one_letter_code
_entity_poly.pdbx_strand_id
1 'polypeptide(L)'
;MFNDAQTVVDSGADGVIMFRFGLSVFLNFNDLDNPSYGDTVEVNDIVDAASRLKAFIETNRTLPTKIAVGTNSFTIPQFLYLMSEASLVLNGTEKDILAILVDEPESNSGHVISSELDKDAYLAVSQVISDYCSKNNQAPNNVTTLIGDIKYESLVYMYSRILAYVDNELELPALVLVNNFLDNPTITVNMLPSYSTVDYKYINYTTTWLNYCPNCEHYGTLLINPKGTYEGELTCYHCDCDYCGVTGHEKVEGSDLVLTRLSDSVPTDANDSDDDVSILSIIGGATYIAEYFAANETFPDYVVVTEGKYTVQQFLYLMSKAIVQIDSSNFTDIELFDFSGPGTPSGDAVNGNLSKSEYIDVANRVANFIINNDLIPNYASSNLGKIAYSSLVDTFSRVLQYYGEKDALPSSIHVEYTSPSSKSIADLSKSLIAGLTSVRDQATALFNYVRDYISYSFYYNTQKGAEGTLTSGSGNCCDQAQLLVAMARSVGLTARFATGYCTFSSGSSYGHVWAQILVDGAWINADPTSTRNSFGVINNWNTGSYTDSGTYDILPY
;
A
#
# COMPACT_ATOMS: atom_id res chain seq x y z
N MET A 1 24.19 -18.73 -54.19
CA MET A 1 23.51 -19.37 -53.05
C MET A 1 22.07 -19.61 -53.47
N PHE A 2 21.83 -20.71 -54.16
CA PHE A 2 20.48 -21.24 -54.40
C PHE A 2 20.57 -22.68 -53.91
N ASN A 3 19.66 -23.07 -53.01
CA ASN A 3 19.49 -24.40 -52.37
C ASN A 3 19.86 -24.53 -50.88
N ASP A 4 20.33 -23.48 -50.20
CA ASP A 4 20.65 -23.60 -48.76
C ASP A 4 19.38 -23.85 -47.92
N ALA A 5 18.28 -23.16 -48.22
CA ALA A 5 17.00 -23.38 -47.55
C ALA A 5 16.38 -24.75 -47.87
N GLN A 6 16.50 -25.21 -49.11
CA GLN A 6 15.95 -26.52 -49.52
C GLN A 6 16.71 -27.68 -48.88
N THR A 7 18.04 -27.56 -48.75
CA THR A 7 18.89 -28.57 -48.09
C THR A 7 18.53 -28.74 -46.61
N VAL A 8 18.13 -27.66 -45.94
CA VAL A 8 17.75 -27.64 -44.52
C VAL A 8 16.37 -28.26 -44.30
N VAL A 9 15.40 -27.97 -45.17
CA VAL A 9 14.08 -28.64 -45.17
C VAL A 9 14.23 -30.14 -45.45
N ASP A 10 15.03 -30.51 -46.45
CA ASP A 10 15.26 -31.91 -46.83
C ASP A 10 16.00 -32.71 -45.74
N SER A 11 16.63 -32.03 -44.78
CA SER A 11 17.32 -32.62 -43.61
C SER A 11 16.46 -32.69 -42.34
N GLY A 12 15.15 -32.37 -42.43
CA GLY A 12 14.19 -32.55 -41.33
C GLY A 12 14.04 -31.37 -40.38
N ALA A 13 14.33 -30.15 -40.83
CA ALA A 13 14.04 -28.94 -40.06
C ALA A 13 12.57 -28.49 -40.26
N ASP A 14 11.90 -28.07 -39.19
CA ASP A 14 10.46 -27.74 -39.17
C ASP A 14 10.10 -26.36 -39.77
N GLY A 15 11.03 -25.63 -40.42
CA GLY A 15 10.73 -24.42 -41.19
C GLY A 15 11.92 -23.49 -41.49
N VAL A 16 11.81 -22.60 -42.51
CA VAL A 16 12.82 -21.57 -42.86
C VAL A 16 12.16 -20.27 -43.34
N ILE A 17 12.56 -19.11 -42.79
CA ILE A 17 12.34 -17.77 -43.40
C ILE A 17 13.66 -16.99 -43.41
N MET A 18 13.91 -16.25 -44.50
CA MET A 18 15.15 -15.50 -44.72
C MET A 18 14.83 -14.00 -44.86
N PHE A 19 15.41 -13.16 -44.00
CA PHE A 19 15.46 -11.70 -44.22
C PHE A 19 16.89 -11.21 -44.31
N ARG A 20 17.12 -10.31 -45.27
CA ARG A 20 18.43 -9.73 -45.59
C ARG A 20 18.62 -8.52 -44.66
N PHE A 21 19.55 -8.66 -43.71
CA PHE A 21 20.08 -7.68 -42.73
C PHE A 21 19.60 -7.83 -41.27
N GLY A 22 20.40 -8.56 -40.48
CA GLY A 22 20.53 -8.38 -39.02
C GLY A 22 20.13 -9.61 -38.18
N LEU A 23 21.09 -10.17 -37.43
CA LEU A 23 20.88 -11.23 -36.44
C LEU A 23 19.99 -10.71 -35.30
N SER A 24 18.81 -11.30 -35.14
CA SER A 24 18.06 -11.31 -33.88
C SER A 24 17.81 -12.75 -33.45
N VAL A 25 17.73 -12.93 -32.14
CA VAL A 25 17.65 -14.19 -31.40
C VAL A 25 16.58 -15.14 -31.95
N PHE A 26 16.85 -16.45 -31.93
CA PHE A 26 15.87 -17.49 -32.26
C PHE A 26 14.61 -17.33 -31.42
N LEU A 27 13.46 -17.07 -32.06
CA LEU A 27 12.15 -17.12 -31.42
C LEU A 27 11.45 -18.41 -31.86
N ASN A 28 11.17 -19.28 -30.90
CA ASN A 28 10.23 -20.38 -31.06
C ASN A 28 8.82 -19.81 -30.84
N PHE A 29 7.96 -19.82 -31.87
CA PHE A 29 6.61 -19.26 -31.77
C PHE A 29 5.69 -20.06 -30.82
N ASN A 30 6.04 -21.30 -30.50
CA ASN A 30 5.36 -22.08 -29.47
C ASN A 30 5.81 -21.72 -28.05
N ASP A 31 6.91 -20.98 -27.90
CA ASP A 31 7.40 -20.44 -26.62
C ASP A 31 6.94 -18.98 -26.41
N LEU A 32 6.13 -18.43 -27.34
CA LEU A 32 5.40 -17.20 -27.10
C LEU A 32 4.15 -17.56 -26.30
N ASP A 33 4.26 -17.47 -24.97
CA ASP A 33 3.21 -17.69 -23.96
C ASP A 33 1.94 -16.82 -24.10
N ASN A 34 1.65 -16.23 -25.26
CA ASN A 34 0.44 -15.44 -25.50
C ASN A 34 -0.60 -16.25 -26.27
N PRO A 35 -1.89 -16.18 -25.88
CA PRO A 35 -2.95 -16.96 -26.49
C PRO A 35 -3.07 -16.71 -27.99
N SER A 36 -3.60 -17.71 -28.68
CA SER A 36 -3.94 -17.65 -30.09
C SER A 36 -4.83 -16.43 -30.39
N TYR A 37 -4.28 -15.48 -31.13
CA TYR A 37 -4.98 -14.27 -31.57
C TYR A 37 -5.89 -14.60 -32.76
N GLY A 38 -7.13 -14.11 -32.72
CA GLY A 38 -8.13 -14.29 -33.78
C GLY A 38 -8.95 -15.58 -33.67
N ASP A 39 -8.69 -16.41 -32.66
CA ASP A 39 -9.52 -17.59 -32.39
C ASP A 39 -10.86 -17.19 -31.78
N THR A 40 -11.91 -17.90 -32.18
CA THR A 40 -13.22 -17.81 -31.54
C THR A 40 -13.14 -18.44 -30.15
N VAL A 41 -13.63 -17.70 -29.16
CA VAL A 41 -13.73 -18.15 -27.77
C VAL A 41 -15.20 -18.38 -27.43
N GLU A 42 -15.53 -19.57 -26.93
CA GLU A 42 -16.92 -19.92 -26.59
C GLU A 42 -17.41 -19.13 -25.37
N VAL A 43 -18.62 -18.60 -25.45
CA VAL A 43 -19.22 -17.79 -24.36
C VAL A 43 -19.30 -18.56 -23.05
N ASN A 44 -19.58 -19.87 -23.10
CA ASN A 44 -19.66 -20.73 -21.92
C ASN A 44 -18.30 -20.92 -21.24
N ASP A 45 -17.20 -21.02 -22.01
CA ASP A 45 -15.86 -21.12 -21.45
C ASP A 45 -15.46 -19.81 -20.73
N ILE A 46 -15.90 -18.66 -21.25
CA ILE A 46 -15.69 -17.34 -20.63
C ILE A 46 -16.48 -17.23 -19.32
N VAL A 47 -17.74 -17.67 -19.31
CA VAL A 47 -18.62 -17.66 -18.12
C VAL A 47 -18.02 -18.53 -17.01
N ASP A 48 -17.62 -19.76 -17.33
CA ASP A 48 -16.98 -20.69 -16.40
C ASP A 48 -15.63 -20.15 -15.87
N ALA A 49 -14.82 -19.54 -16.74
CA ALA A 49 -13.59 -18.87 -16.32
C ALA A 49 -13.84 -17.65 -15.41
N ALA A 50 -14.92 -16.90 -15.65
CA ALA A 50 -15.29 -15.76 -14.82
C ALA A 50 -15.71 -16.19 -13.40
N SER A 51 -16.44 -17.30 -13.28
CA SER A 51 -16.74 -17.95 -11.99
C SER A 51 -15.46 -18.28 -11.22
N ARG A 52 -14.45 -18.86 -11.88
CA ARG A 52 -13.14 -19.11 -11.26
C ARG A 52 -12.38 -17.84 -10.90
N LEU A 53 -12.42 -16.82 -11.76
CA LEU A 53 -11.75 -15.54 -11.49
C LEU A 53 -12.33 -14.88 -10.24
N LYS A 54 -13.67 -14.82 -10.14
CA LYS A 54 -14.36 -14.33 -8.95
C LYS A 54 -13.88 -15.06 -7.71
N ALA A 55 -13.92 -16.39 -7.71
CA ALA A 55 -13.50 -17.20 -6.56
C ALA A 55 -12.02 -16.96 -6.19
N PHE A 56 -11.14 -16.82 -7.20
CA PHE A 56 -9.74 -16.50 -6.98
C PHE A 56 -9.56 -15.13 -6.32
N ILE A 57 -10.24 -14.09 -6.83
CA ILE A 57 -10.17 -12.72 -6.31
C ILE A 57 -10.67 -12.67 -4.86
N GLU A 58 -11.79 -13.33 -4.57
CA GLU A 58 -12.38 -13.36 -3.23
C GLU A 58 -11.48 -14.09 -2.22
N THR A 59 -10.83 -15.17 -2.66
CA THR A 59 -9.93 -15.97 -1.81
C THR A 59 -8.58 -15.28 -1.58
N ASN A 60 -7.94 -14.84 -2.66
CA ASN A 60 -6.55 -14.36 -2.64
C ASN A 60 -6.45 -12.84 -2.50
N ARG A 61 -7.56 -12.11 -2.67
CA ARG A 61 -7.63 -10.65 -2.54
C ARG A 61 -6.65 -9.93 -3.47
N THR A 62 -6.42 -10.53 -4.64
CA THR A 62 -5.54 -10.04 -5.69
C THR A 62 -5.99 -10.58 -7.05
N LEU A 63 -5.51 -9.98 -8.14
CA LEU A 63 -5.70 -10.51 -9.49
C LEU A 63 -4.60 -11.53 -9.82
N PRO A 64 -4.94 -12.65 -10.49
CA PRO A 64 -3.90 -13.50 -11.07
C PRO A 64 -3.31 -12.83 -12.31
N THR A 65 -2.18 -13.33 -12.82
CA THR A 65 -1.58 -12.80 -14.06
C THR A 65 -2.27 -13.32 -15.32
N LYS A 66 -2.83 -14.54 -15.26
CA LYS A 66 -3.55 -15.21 -16.34
C LYS A 66 -4.70 -16.06 -15.81
N ILE A 67 -5.62 -16.40 -16.69
CA ILE A 67 -6.70 -17.35 -16.42
C ILE A 67 -6.88 -18.35 -17.58
N ALA A 68 -7.25 -19.58 -17.25
CA ALA A 68 -7.59 -20.61 -18.22
C ALA A 68 -9.06 -20.47 -18.67
N VAL A 69 -9.28 -20.47 -19.99
CA VAL A 69 -10.58 -20.34 -20.66
C VAL A 69 -10.65 -21.43 -21.73
N GLY A 70 -11.47 -22.46 -21.48
CA GLY A 70 -11.50 -23.67 -22.31
C GLY A 70 -10.12 -24.34 -22.36
N THR A 71 -9.56 -24.45 -23.57
CA THR A 71 -8.21 -25.02 -23.80
C THR A 71 -7.09 -23.97 -23.85
N ASN A 72 -7.44 -22.68 -23.77
CA ASN A 72 -6.53 -21.55 -23.91
C ASN A 72 -6.26 -20.87 -22.56
N SER A 73 -5.27 -19.97 -22.51
CA SER A 73 -5.00 -19.13 -21.34
C SER A 73 -4.78 -17.68 -21.75
N PHE A 74 -5.45 -16.75 -21.05
CA PHE A 74 -5.47 -15.33 -21.37
C PHE A 74 -4.95 -14.50 -20.21
N THR A 75 -4.31 -13.37 -20.49
CA THR A 75 -4.00 -12.37 -19.46
C THR A 75 -5.29 -11.75 -18.92
N ILE A 76 -5.26 -11.15 -17.74
CA ILE A 76 -6.46 -10.50 -17.18
C ILE A 76 -6.95 -9.31 -18.02
N PRO A 77 -6.10 -8.47 -18.64
CA PRO A 77 -6.55 -7.46 -19.60
C PRO A 77 -7.33 -8.06 -20.79
N GLN A 78 -6.81 -9.15 -21.37
CA GLN A 78 -7.50 -9.87 -22.45
C GLN A 78 -8.81 -10.47 -21.97
N PHE A 79 -8.81 -11.01 -20.76
CA PHE A 79 -10.01 -11.62 -20.21
C PHE A 79 -11.07 -10.59 -19.84
N LEU A 80 -10.71 -9.37 -19.39
CA LEU A 80 -11.66 -8.27 -19.21
C LEU A 80 -12.38 -7.93 -20.52
N TYR A 81 -11.63 -7.90 -21.63
CA TYR A 81 -12.22 -7.74 -22.96
C TYR A 81 -13.19 -8.91 -23.29
N LEU A 82 -12.76 -10.16 -23.11
CA LEU A 82 -13.59 -11.34 -23.38
C LEU A 82 -14.87 -11.35 -22.53
N MET A 83 -14.78 -10.99 -21.25
CA MET A 83 -15.95 -10.90 -20.37
C MET A 83 -16.92 -9.79 -20.81
N SER A 84 -16.39 -8.68 -21.34
CA SER A 84 -17.20 -7.59 -21.88
C SER A 84 -17.92 -8.03 -23.18
N GLU A 85 -17.21 -8.73 -24.06
CA GLU A 85 -17.80 -9.31 -25.28
C GLU A 85 -18.88 -10.35 -24.97
N ALA A 86 -18.60 -11.25 -24.01
CA ALA A 86 -19.55 -12.25 -23.54
C ALA A 86 -20.83 -11.59 -22.99
N SER A 87 -20.69 -10.53 -22.20
CA SER A 87 -21.83 -9.78 -21.66
C SER A 87 -22.71 -9.19 -22.78
N LEU A 88 -22.11 -8.69 -23.86
CA LEU A 88 -22.85 -8.18 -25.03
C LEU A 88 -23.55 -9.29 -25.83
N VAL A 89 -22.89 -10.44 -26.01
CA VAL A 89 -23.47 -11.61 -26.69
C VAL A 89 -24.64 -12.20 -25.89
N LEU A 90 -24.49 -12.33 -24.57
CA LEU A 90 -25.55 -12.79 -23.66
C LEU A 90 -26.76 -11.85 -23.64
N ASN A 91 -26.57 -10.55 -23.96
CA ASN A 91 -27.67 -9.60 -24.15
C ASN A 91 -28.33 -9.67 -25.55
N GLY A 92 -27.94 -10.62 -26.39
CA GLY A 92 -28.54 -10.87 -27.71
C GLY A 92 -27.79 -10.25 -28.89
N THR A 93 -26.54 -9.80 -28.70
CA THR A 93 -25.70 -9.38 -29.83
C THR A 93 -25.21 -10.63 -30.58
N GLU A 94 -25.68 -10.85 -31.81
CA GLU A 94 -25.19 -11.95 -32.65
C GLU A 94 -23.82 -11.62 -33.24
N LYS A 95 -22.75 -12.03 -32.54
CA LYS A 95 -21.37 -11.96 -33.02
C LYS A 95 -20.52 -13.09 -32.42
N ASP A 96 -19.49 -13.49 -33.16
CA ASP A 96 -18.43 -14.33 -32.60
C ASP A 96 -17.59 -13.51 -31.62
N ILE A 97 -17.15 -14.14 -30.52
CA ILE A 97 -16.20 -13.53 -29.58
C ILE A 97 -14.80 -13.94 -30.03
N LEU A 98 -14.03 -12.97 -30.53
CA LEU A 98 -12.68 -13.22 -31.04
C LEU A 98 -11.63 -12.78 -30.02
N ALA A 99 -10.65 -13.64 -29.73
CA ALA A 99 -9.52 -13.26 -28.90
C ALA A 99 -8.66 -12.18 -29.58
N ILE A 100 -8.38 -11.09 -28.85
CA ILE A 100 -7.44 -10.04 -29.28
C ILE A 100 -6.28 -9.90 -28.29
N LEU A 101 -5.19 -9.25 -28.72
CA LEU A 101 -4.14 -8.81 -27.82
C LEU A 101 -4.61 -7.57 -27.05
N VAL A 102 -4.45 -7.60 -25.73
CA VAL A 102 -4.78 -6.50 -24.84
C VAL A 102 -3.66 -6.40 -23.81
N ASP A 103 -2.91 -5.30 -23.87
CA ASP A 103 -1.88 -4.97 -22.90
C ASP A 103 -2.49 -4.44 -21.59
N GLU A 104 -1.71 -4.49 -20.51
CA GLU A 104 -2.06 -3.91 -19.21
C GLU A 104 -2.39 -2.40 -19.33
N PRO A 105 -3.28 -1.87 -18.48
CA PRO A 105 -3.55 -0.43 -18.45
C PRO A 105 -2.30 0.35 -18.04
N GLU A 106 -2.21 1.62 -18.45
CA GLU A 106 -1.10 2.51 -18.05
C GLU A 106 -1.20 2.92 -16.56
N SER A 107 -2.41 2.94 -16.02
CA SER A 107 -2.66 3.23 -14.60
C SER A 107 -3.90 2.51 -14.09
N ASN A 108 -3.97 2.28 -12.79
CA ASN A 108 -5.15 1.75 -12.12
C ASN A 108 -5.73 2.81 -11.17
N SER A 109 -6.34 3.85 -11.75
CA SER A 109 -6.85 5.02 -11.01
C SER A 109 -8.33 5.26 -11.31
N GLY A 110 -9.13 5.48 -10.27
CA GLY A 110 -10.54 5.80 -10.37
C GLY A 110 -11.09 6.36 -9.07
N HIS A 111 -12.39 6.61 -9.04
CA HIS A 111 -13.08 7.07 -7.83
C HIS A 111 -13.28 5.91 -6.83
N VAL A 112 -13.47 6.25 -5.56
CA VAL A 112 -14.00 5.30 -4.58
C VAL A 112 -15.49 5.15 -4.83
N ILE A 113 -15.91 3.96 -5.23
CA ILE A 113 -17.28 3.66 -5.65
C ILE A 113 -17.89 2.61 -4.72
N SER A 114 -19.18 2.78 -4.47
CA SER A 114 -19.97 1.93 -3.59
C SER A 114 -21.44 2.06 -3.99
N SER A 115 -21.75 1.71 -5.25
CA SER A 115 -23.04 1.99 -5.88
C SER A 115 -23.40 0.90 -6.87
N GLU A 116 -24.69 0.81 -7.20
CA GLU A 116 -25.21 -0.14 -8.18
C GLU A 116 -25.21 0.44 -9.59
N LEU A 117 -24.99 -0.42 -10.58
CA LEU A 117 -25.33 -0.21 -11.97
C LEU A 117 -26.49 -1.13 -12.35
N ASP A 118 -27.48 -0.60 -13.05
CA ASP A 118 -28.48 -1.43 -13.71
C ASP A 118 -27.91 -2.12 -14.97
N LYS A 119 -28.68 -3.06 -15.50
CA LYS A 119 -28.32 -3.83 -16.69
C LYS A 119 -27.88 -2.98 -17.88
N ASP A 120 -28.64 -1.94 -18.19
CA ASP A 120 -28.34 -1.11 -19.35
C ASP A 120 -27.03 -0.34 -19.14
N ALA A 121 -26.77 0.13 -17.91
CA ALA A 121 -25.57 0.85 -17.55
C ALA A 121 -24.30 -0.02 -17.59
N TYR A 122 -24.30 -1.23 -17.01
CA TYR A 122 -23.11 -2.08 -17.10
C TYR A 122 -22.91 -2.68 -18.49
N LEU A 123 -23.95 -2.82 -19.31
CA LEU A 123 -23.78 -3.20 -20.72
C LEU A 123 -23.19 -2.06 -21.55
N ALA A 124 -23.53 -0.80 -21.25
CA ALA A 124 -22.86 0.36 -21.84
C ALA A 124 -21.37 0.40 -21.49
N VAL A 125 -21.00 0.07 -20.24
CA VAL A 125 -19.59 -0.10 -19.84
C VAL A 125 -18.91 -1.21 -20.64
N SER A 126 -19.60 -2.33 -20.89
CA SER A 126 -19.06 -3.46 -21.66
C SER A 126 -18.71 -3.03 -23.08
N GLN A 127 -19.57 -2.21 -23.70
CA GLN A 127 -19.32 -1.66 -25.03
C GLN A 127 -18.12 -0.71 -25.03
N VAL A 128 -17.99 0.15 -24.01
CA VAL A 128 -16.83 1.06 -23.89
C VAL A 128 -15.52 0.28 -23.77
N ILE A 129 -15.49 -0.78 -22.96
CA ILE A 129 -14.31 -1.65 -22.82
C ILE A 129 -13.99 -2.33 -24.15
N SER A 130 -15.00 -2.93 -24.80
CA SER A 130 -14.84 -3.60 -26.09
C SER A 130 -14.25 -2.67 -27.15
N ASP A 131 -14.83 -1.47 -27.31
CA ASP A 131 -14.38 -0.48 -28.28
C ASP A 131 -12.96 0.02 -27.97
N TYR A 132 -12.65 0.25 -26.69
CA TYR A 132 -11.35 0.73 -26.26
C TYR A 132 -10.25 -0.32 -26.49
N CYS A 133 -10.46 -1.55 -26.05
CA CYS A 133 -9.50 -2.64 -26.23
C CYS A 133 -9.28 -2.94 -27.71
N SER A 134 -10.35 -3.01 -28.52
CA SER A 134 -10.25 -3.25 -29.96
C SER A 134 -9.50 -2.15 -30.71
N LYS A 135 -9.57 -0.91 -30.22
CA LYS A 135 -8.93 0.24 -30.84
C LYS A 135 -7.47 0.41 -30.42
N ASN A 136 -7.15 0.15 -29.16
CA ASN A 136 -5.85 0.50 -28.57
C ASN A 136 -4.97 -0.73 -28.29
N ASN A 137 -5.51 -1.96 -28.38
CA ASN A 137 -4.87 -3.19 -27.92
C ASN A 137 -4.40 -3.07 -26.45
N GLN A 138 -5.15 -2.34 -25.63
CA GLN A 138 -4.82 -2.04 -24.24
C GLN A 138 -6.09 -1.98 -23.41
N ALA A 139 -6.05 -2.47 -22.17
CA ALA A 139 -7.16 -2.33 -21.24
C ALA A 139 -7.29 -0.87 -20.77
N PRO A 140 -8.52 -0.38 -20.55
CA PRO A 140 -8.72 0.98 -20.07
C PRO A 140 -8.26 1.12 -18.61
N ASN A 141 -7.62 2.24 -18.27
CA ASN A 141 -7.26 2.59 -16.88
C ASN A 141 -8.49 2.67 -15.98
N ASN A 142 -9.59 3.20 -16.54
CA ASN A 142 -10.92 3.27 -15.95
C ASN A 142 -11.99 3.43 -17.03
N VAL A 143 -13.25 3.29 -16.64
CA VAL A 143 -14.41 3.69 -17.45
C VAL A 143 -15.25 4.70 -16.67
N THR A 144 -15.47 5.87 -17.26
CA THR A 144 -16.33 6.92 -16.71
C THR A 144 -17.80 6.54 -16.83
N THR A 145 -18.51 6.62 -15.71
CA THR A 145 -19.96 6.34 -15.61
C THR A 145 -20.65 7.44 -14.79
N LEU A 146 -21.97 7.33 -14.61
CA LEU A 146 -22.73 8.23 -13.73
C LEU A 146 -22.37 8.07 -12.24
N ILE A 147 -21.83 6.91 -11.84
CA ILE A 147 -21.43 6.63 -10.44
C ILE A 147 -19.96 6.95 -10.18
N GLY A 148 -19.22 7.40 -11.20
CA GLY A 148 -17.80 7.75 -11.11
C GLY A 148 -16.95 7.00 -12.13
N ASP A 149 -15.63 7.11 -11.96
CA ASP A 149 -14.64 6.47 -12.82
C ASP A 149 -14.32 5.11 -12.20
N ILE A 150 -14.81 4.04 -12.81
CA ILE A 150 -14.60 2.67 -12.33
C ILE A 150 -13.23 2.22 -12.82
N LYS A 151 -12.27 2.05 -11.90
CA LYS A 151 -10.89 1.64 -12.21
C LYS A 151 -10.82 0.21 -12.77
N TYR A 152 -9.75 -0.08 -13.50
CA TYR A 152 -9.49 -1.38 -14.14
C TYR A 152 -9.79 -2.60 -13.25
N GLU A 153 -9.20 -2.68 -12.05
CA GLU A 153 -9.40 -3.84 -11.16
C GLU A 153 -10.86 -4.02 -10.72
N SER A 154 -11.58 -2.91 -10.52
CA SER A 154 -13.00 -2.92 -10.19
C SER A 154 -13.85 -3.39 -11.38
N LEU A 155 -13.45 -3.06 -12.62
CA LEU A 155 -14.11 -3.58 -13.82
C LEU A 155 -13.91 -5.11 -13.93
N VAL A 156 -12.68 -5.59 -13.74
CA VAL A 156 -12.35 -7.03 -13.75
C VAL A 156 -13.22 -7.77 -12.73
N TYR A 157 -13.26 -7.30 -11.49
CA TYR A 157 -14.04 -7.94 -10.45
C TYR A 157 -15.55 -7.87 -10.72
N MET A 158 -16.06 -6.71 -11.15
CA MET A 158 -17.47 -6.52 -11.51
C MET A 158 -17.91 -7.52 -12.59
N TYR A 159 -17.19 -7.63 -13.71
CA TYR A 159 -17.55 -8.55 -14.78
C TYR A 159 -17.37 -10.02 -14.41
N SER A 160 -16.37 -10.34 -13.57
CA SER A 160 -16.25 -11.71 -13.04
C SER A 160 -17.50 -12.12 -12.26
N ARG A 161 -18.09 -11.20 -11.48
CA ARG A 161 -19.33 -11.42 -10.73
C ARG A 161 -20.57 -11.48 -11.61
N ILE A 162 -20.67 -10.60 -12.62
CA ILE A 162 -21.79 -10.62 -13.57
C ILE A 162 -21.87 -11.97 -14.27
N LEU A 163 -20.75 -12.48 -14.78
CA LEU A 163 -20.75 -13.74 -15.50
C LEU A 163 -20.83 -14.95 -14.57
N ALA A 164 -20.28 -14.88 -13.36
CA ALA A 164 -20.52 -15.92 -12.35
C ALA A 164 -22.00 -16.03 -11.94
N TYR A 165 -22.75 -14.92 -11.96
CA TYR A 165 -24.20 -14.93 -11.78
C TYR A 165 -24.89 -15.65 -12.95
N VAL A 166 -24.48 -15.36 -14.19
CA VAL A 166 -25.00 -16.03 -15.40
C VAL A 166 -24.77 -17.55 -15.36
N ASP A 167 -23.63 -18.00 -14.86
CA ASP A 167 -23.29 -19.42 -14.71
C ASP A 167 -24.34 -20.19 -13.87
N ASN A 168 -24.94 -19.51 -12.89
CA ASN A 168 -25.94 -20.10 -11.98
C ASN A 168 -27.38 -19.85 -12.44
N GLU A 169 -27.70 -18.62 -12.83
CA GLU A 169 -29.08 -18.17 -13.10
C GLU A 169 -29.46 -18.24 -14.58
N LEU A 170 -28.49 -18.49 -15.46
CA LEU A 170 -28.64 -18.56 -16.92
C LEU A 170 -29.21 -17.26 -17.55
N GLU A 171 -29.11 -16.13 -16.84
CA GLU A 171 -29.48 -14.80 -17.32
C GLU A 171 -28.57 -13.71 -16.73
N LEU A 172 -28.52 -12.55 -17.39
CA LEU A 172 -27.78 -11.38 -16.91
C LEU A 172 -28.48 -10.73 -15.70
N PRO A 173 -27.74 -10.30 -14.66
CA PRO A 173 -28.33 -9.72 -13.46
C PRO A 173 -28.99 -8.37 -13.74
N ALA A 174 -30.10 -8.07 -13.06
CA ALA A 174 -30.78 -6.77 -13.23
C ALA A 174 -29.96 -5.59 -12.70
N LEU A 175 -29.17 -5.83 -11.64
CA LEU A 175 -28.33 -4.87 -10.94
C LEU A 175 -26.99 -5.52 -10.59
N VAL A 176 -25.92 -4.74 -10.59
CA VAL A 176 -24.61 -5.15 -10.08
C VAL A 176 -24.06 -4.09 -9.13
N LEU A 177 -23.64 -4.53 -7.95
CA LEU A 177 -22.92 -3.67 -7.02
C LEU A 177 -21.48 -3.48 -7.48
N VAL A 178 -21.07 -2.22 -7.68
CA VAL A 178 -19.72 -1.81 -8.02
C VAL A 178 -19.02 -1.26 -6.78
N ASN A 179 -17.85 -1.80 -6.48
CA ASN A 179 -17.01 -1.30 -5.40
C ASN A 179 -15.51 -1.50 -5.65
N ASN A 180 -14.74 -0.92 -4.73
CA ASN A 180 -13.28 -0.95 -4.71
C ASN A 180 -12.77 -2.06 -3.78
N PHE A 181 -13.33 -3.27 -3.85
CA PHE A 181 -12.98 -4.37 -2.94
C PHE A 181 -11.47 -4.59 -2.80
N LEU A 182 -10.72 -4.60 -3.91
CA LEU A 182 -9.29 -4.83 -3.91
C LEU A 182 -8.46 -3.70 -3.26
N ASP A 183 -9.03 -2.49 -3.09
CA ASP A 183 -8.34 -1.42 -2.35
C ASP A 183 -8.33 -1.70 -0.84
N ASN A 184 -9.40 -2.30 -0.32
CA ASN A 184 -9.59 -2.56 1.12
C ASN A 184 -10.39 -3.85 1.35
N PRO A 185 -9.79 -5.04 1.10
CA PRO A 185 -10.48 -6.31 1.23
C PRO A 185 -10.78 -6.68 2.69
N THR A 186 -10.18 -5.96 3.64
CA THR A 186 -10.34 -6.13 5.07
C THR A 186 -10.81 -4.83 5.71
N ILE A 187 -11.51 -4.93 6.84
CA ILE A 187 -11.92 -3.78 7.65
C ILE A 187 -11.48 -3.98 9.10
N THR A 188 -10.66 -3.05 9.60
CA THR A 188 -10.20 -3.05 10.99
C THR A 188 -10.98 -2.00 11.77
N VAL A 189 -11.58 -2.42 12.88
CA VAL A 189 -12.41 -1.56 13.73
C VAL A 189 -11.90 -1.57 15.16
N ASN A 190 -12.10 -0.43 15.84
CA ASN A 190 -11.90 -0.28 17.27
C ASN A 190 -13.26 0.05 17.90
N MET A 191 -13.90 -0.92 18.54
CA MET A 191 -15.30 -0.83 18.98
C MET A 191 -15.51 -1.54 20.32
N LEU A 192 -16.56 -1.16 21.05
CA LEU A 192 -17.06 -1.90 22.21
C LEU A 192 -17.88 -3.11 21.73
N PRO A 193 -17.93 -4.21 22.50
CA PRO A 193 -18.89 -5.26 22.22
C PRO A 193 -20.30 -4.72 22.49
N SER A 194 -21.30 -5.16 21.72
CA SER A 194 -22.69 -4.71 21.89
C SER A 194 -23.27 -5.04 23.28
N TYR A 195 -22.71 -6.04 23.95
CA TYR A 195 -22.96 -6.35 25.36
C TYR A 195 -21.76 -7.13 25.92
N SER A 196 -21.59 -7.11 27.25
CA SER A 196 -20.56 -7.96 27.89
C SER A 196 -20.92 -9.43 27.76
N THR A 197 -19.95 -10.25 27.38
CA THR A 197 -20.04 -11.71 27.36
C THR A 197 -19.02 -12.31 28.33
N VAL A 198 -18.98 -13.65 28.42
CA VAL A 198 -17.92 -14.34 29.17
C VAL A 198 -16.55 -14.07 28.56
N ASP A 199 -16.49 -13.92 27.23
CA ASP A 199 -15.25 -13.76 26.46
C ASP A 199 -14.85 -12.29 26.26
N TYR A 200 -15.83 -11.36 26.30
CA TYR A 200 -15.61 -9.94 26.03
C TYR A 200 -16.22 -9.05 27.11
N LYS A 201 -15.36 -8.36 27.88
CA LYS A 201 -15.75 -7.25 28.76
C LYS A 201 -16.20 -6.04 27.94
N TYR A 202 -17.03 -5.16 28.48
CA TYR A 202 -17.46 -3.91 27.82
C TYR A 202 -16.34 -2.84 27.85
N ILE A 203 -15.30 -3.09 27.05
CA ILE A 203 -14.18 -2.20 26.76
C ILE A 203 -13.96 -2.19 25.23
N ASN A 204 -13.15 -1.28 24.72
CA ASN A 204 -12.85 -1.24 23.29
C ASN A 204 -12.00 -2.44 22.89
N TYR A 205 -12.22 -2.99 21.69
CA TYR A 205 -11.36 -3.99 21.07
C TYR A 205 -11.04 -3.60 19.63
N THR A 206 -9.80 -3.82 19.24
CA THR A 206 -9.34 -3.83 17.85
C THR A 206 -9.60 -5.20 17.25
N THR A 207 -10.32 -5.25 16.14
CA THR A 207 -10.61 -6.49 15.40
C THR A 207 -10.56 -6.24 13.90
N THR A 208 -9.94 -7.15 13.14
CA THR A 208 -9.94 -7.14 11.69
C THR A 208 -10.90 -8.19 11.15
N TRP A 209 -11.78 -7.75 10.26
CA TRP A 209 -12.78 -8.56 9.59
C TRP A 209 -12.52 -8.59 8.08
N LEU A 210 -12.94 -9.66 7.41
CA LEU A 210 -13.13 -9.63 5.97
C LEU A 210 -14.21 -8.59 5.67
N ASN A 211 -13.97 -7.69 4.71
CA ASN A 211 -14.97 -6.71 4.29
C ASN A 211 -16.03 -7.41 3.42
N TYR A 212 -16.87 -8.22 4.05
CA TYR A 212 -17.86 -9.08 3.42
C TYR A 212 -19.09 -9.18 4.33
N CYS A 213 -20.26 -8.91 3.76
CA CYS A 213 -21.52 -9.07 4.47
C CYS A 213 -22.08 -10.50 4.24
N PRO A 214 -22.19 -11.35 5.29
CA PRO A 214 -22.71 -12.70 5.16
C PRO A 214 -24.22 -12.74 4.89
N ASN A 215 -24.96 -11.66 5.13
CA ASN A 215 -26.40 -11.61 4.82
C ASN A 215 -26.67 -11.47 3.32
N CYS A 216 -26.04 -10.48 2.68
CA CYS A 216 -26.28 -10.20 1.26
C CYS A 216 -25.20 -10.76 0.34
N GLU A 217 -24.18 -11.42 0.88
CA GLU A 217 -23.08 -12.04 0.13
C GLU A 217 -22.29 -11.06 -0.75
N HIS A 218 -22.17 -9.81 -0.29
CA HIS A 218 -21.42 -8.78 -0.99
C HIS A 218 -20.15 -8.40 -0.24
N TYR A 219 -19.03 -8.39 -0.98
CA TYR A 219 -17.75 -7.86 -0.54
C TYR A 219 -17.73 -6.33 -0.61
N GLY A 220 -16.89 -5.68 0.18
CA GLY A 220 -16.68 -4.23 0.15
C GLY A 220 -17.83 -3.40 0.72
N THR A 221 -18.78 -4.00 1.45
CA THR A 221 -20.03 -3.35 1.87
C THR A 221 -20.10 -2.90 3.31
N LEU A 222 -19.16 -3.31 4.15
CA LEU A 222 -19.18 -2.97 5.56
C LEU A 222 -18.67 -1.54 5.76
N LEU A 223 -19.52 -0.68 6.32
CA LEU A 223 -19.20 0.68 6.72
C LEU A 223 -18.95 0.75 8.23
N ILE A 224 -17.97 1.56 8.62
CA ILE A 224 -17.62 1.77 10.03
C ILE A 224 -18.60 2.78 10.66
N ASN A 225 -19.45 2.26 11.55
CA ASN A 225 -20.36 2.99 12.42
C ASN A 225 -21.15 4.15 11.76
N PRO A 226 -21.78 3.95 10.57
CA PRO A 226 -22.45 5.05 9.88
C PRO A 226 -23.66 5.60 10.65
N LYS A 227 -24.25 4.81 11.55
CA LYS A 227 -25.39 5.23 12.39
C LYS A 227 -24.94 5.91 13.69
N GLY A 228 -23.63 5.96 13.97
CA GLY A 228 -23.08 6.65 15.15
C GLY A 228 -23.48 5.99 16.48
N THR A 229 -23.61 4.67 16.50
CA THR A 229 -23.88 3.93 17.75
C THR A 229 -22.74 4.13 18.74
N TYR A 230 -23.07 4.11 20.04
CA TYR A 230 -22.11 4.35 21.11
C TYR A 230 -21.02 3.27 21.13
N GLU A 231 -21.41 2.01 20.98
CA GLU A 231 -20.49 0.88 20.95
C GLU A 231 -19.65 0.84 19.66
N GLY A 232 -20.15 1.44 18.59
CA GLY A 232 -19.69 1.18 17.24
C GLY A 232 -20.39 -0.04 16.62
N GLU A 233 -20.37 -0.07 15.29
CA GLU A 233 -20.85 -1.21 14.52
C GLU A 233 -20.29 -1.24 13.11
N LEU A 234 -20.41 -2.39 12.48
CA LEU A 234 -20.21 -2.54 11.06
C LEU A 234 -21.58 -2.66 10.40
N THR A 235 -21.97 -1.68 9.60
CA THR A 235 -23.25 -1.71 8.88
C THR A 235 -22.98 -2.03 7.43
N CYS A 236 -23.65 -3.04 6.89
CA CYS A 236 -23.63 -3.30 5.46
C CYS A 236 -24.48 -2.25 4.73
N TYR A 237 -23.89 -1.41 3.89
CA TYR A 237 -24.68 -0.37 3.18
C TYR A 237 -25.72 -0.93 2.20
N HIS A 238 -25.53 -2.16 1.73
CA HIS A 238 -26.41 -2.80 0.74
C HIS A 238 -27.70 -3.36 1.37
N CYS A 239 -27.60 -4.13 2.46
CA CYS A 239 -28.76 -4.76 3.12
C CYS A 239 -29.11 -4.17 4.50
N ASP A 240 -28.38 -3.15 4.95
CA ASP A 240 -28.55 -2.46 6.24
C ASP A 240 -28.38 -3.36 7.49
N CYS A 241 -27.80 -4.56 7.32
CA CYS A 241 -27.46 -5.44 8.45
C CYS A 241 -26.36 -4.81 9.30
N ASP A 242 -26.57 -4.81 10.61
CA ASP A 242 -25.65 -4.26 11.60
C ASP A 242 -24.94 -5.39 12.33
N TYR A 243 -23.62 -5.35 12.37
CA TYR A 243 -22.80 -6.34 13.04
C TYR A 243 -22.04 -5.70 14.21
N CYS A 244 -21.92 -6.44 15.31
CA CYS A 244 -21.06 -6.08 16.42
C CYS A 244 -19.59 -6.05 15.95
N GLY A 245 -18.89 -4.93 16.14
CA GLY A 245 -17.50 -4.78 15.70
C GLY A 245 -16.49 -5.67 16.42
N VAL A 246 -16.89 -6.27 17.55
CA VAL A 246 -16.02 -7.14 18.39
C VAL A 246 -16.36 -8.61 18.19
N THR A 247 -17.63 -8.98 18.28
CA THR A 247 -18.03 -10.39 18.17
C THR A 247 -18.28 -10.81 16.72
N GLY A 248 -18.57 -9.86 15.82
CA GLY A 248 -18.93 -10.11 14.44
C GLY A 248 -20.38 -10.57 14.24
N HIS A 249 -21.13 -10.81 15.32
CA HIS A 249 -22.52 -11.23 15.23
C HIS A 249 -23.42 -10.09 14.78
N GLU A 250 -24.43 -10.42 13.97
CA GLU A 250 -25.49 -9.50 13.62
C GLU A 250 -26.26 -9.04 14.88
N LYS A 251 -26.60 -7.75 14.95
CA LYS A 251 -27.34 -7.12 16.05
C LYS A 251 -28.85 -7.35 15.95
N VAL A 252 -29.26 -8.53 15.48
CA VAL A 252 -30.66 -8.96 15.40
C VAL A 252 -30.83 -10.18 16.31
N GLU A 253 -31.82 -10.12 17.20
CA GLU A 253 -32.09 -11.22 18.13
C GLU A 253 -32.45 -12.50 17.36
N GLY A 254 -31.73 -13.59 17.65
CA GLY A 254 -31.93 -14.90 17.01
C GLY A 254 -31.25 -15.09 15.65
N SER A 255 -30.42 -14.14 15.20
CA SER A 255 -29.62 -14.30 13.99
C SER A 255 -28.38 -15.16 14.21
N ASP A 256 -28.10 -16.06 13.28
CA ASP A 256 -26.89 -16.88 13.21
C ASP A 256 -25.81 -16.28 12.30
N LEU A 257 -26.04 -15.07 11.74
CA LEU A 257 -25.10 -14.43 10.84
C LEU A 257 -23.90 -13.84 11.60
N VAL A 258 -22.68 -14.20 11.16
CA VAL A 258 -21.42 -13.76 11.75
C VAL A 258 -20.43 -13.37 10.67
N LEU A 259 -19.75 -12.24 10.86
CA LEU A 259 -18.66 -11.80 10.01
C LEU A 259 -17.49 -12.79 10.01
N THR A 260 -16.75 -12.86 8.89
CA THR A 260 -15.53 -13.66 8.82
C THR A 260 -14.38 -12.92 9.50
N ARG A 261 -13.95 -13.44 10.65
CA ARG A 261 -12.87 -12.90 11.48
C ARG A 261 -11.51 -13.15 10.84
N LEU A 262 -10.65 -12.13 10.78
CA LEU A 262 -9.27 -12.22 10.28
C LEU A 262 -8.22 -11.96 11.37
N SER A 263 -8.60 -11.40 12.51
CA SER A 263 -7.77 -11.29 13.72
C SER A 263 -8.59 -11.61 14.97
N ASP A 264 -7.91 -11.96 16.06
CA ASP A 264 -8.54 -11.93 17.38
C ASP A 264 -9.03 -10.52 17.72
N SER A 265 -10.01 -10.42 18.62
CA SER A 265 -10.44 -9.15 19.18
C SER A 265 -9.56 -8.82 20.37
N VAL A 266 -8.77 -7.76 20.23
CA VAL A 266 -7.74 -7.35 21.20
C VAL A 266 -8.19 -6.08 21.92
N PRO A 267 -8.27 -6.03 23.25
CA PRO A 267 -8.63 -4.82 23.98
C PRO A 267 -7.78 -3.58 23.62
N THR A 268 -8.40 -2.42 23.39
CA THR A 268 -7.72 -1.18 22.96
C THR A 268 -7.27 -0.29 24.13
N ASP A 269 -7.69 -0.58 25.37
CA ASP A 269 -7.25 0.15 26.57
C ASP A 269 -5.86 -0.30 27.07
N ALA A 270 -5.03 -0.86 26.18
CA ALA A 270 -3.61 -1.14 26.41
C ALA A 270 -2.78 0.16 26.28
N ASN A 271 -3.16 1.17 27.06
CA ASN A 271 -2.40 2.39 27.33
C ASN A 271 -1.94 2.40 28.80
N ASP A 272 -1.75 1.22 29.39
CA ASP A 272 -0.85 1.11 30.53
C ASP A 272 0.54 0.84 29.96
N SER A 273 1.54 1.54 30.48
CA SER A 273 2.95 1.36 30.14
C SER A 273 3.49 0.04 30.71
N ASP A 274 2.78 -1.06 30.47
CA ASP A 274 2.99 -2.41 30.99
C ASP A 274 2.66 -3.48 29.90
N ASP A 275 2.72 -3.10 28.62
CA ASP A 275 2.46 -4.00 27.49
C ASP A 275 3.71 -4.81 27.15
N ASP A 276 3.82 -5.95 27.80
CA ASP A 276 4.72 -7.04 27.45
C ASP A 276 4.28 -7.66 26.11
N VAL A 277 5.04 -7.43 25.04
CA VAL A 277 4.76 -7.99 23.69
C VAL A 277 5.48 -9.32 23.51
N SER A 278 4.75 -10.38 23.15
CA SER A 278 5.36 -11.70 23.01
C SER A 278 6.30 -11.80 21.80
N ILE A 279 7.36 -12.60 21.94
CA ILE A 279 8.30 -12.88 20.84
C ILE A 279 7.58 -13.45 19.62
N LEU A 280 6.53 -14.26 19.82
CA LEU A 280 5.74 -14.85 18.75
C LEU A 280 5.00 -13.78 17.94
N SER A 281 4.36 -12.83 18.62
CA SER A 281 3.70 -11.69 17.98
C SER A 281 4.69 -10.80 17.24
N ILE A 282 5.87 -10.56 17.81
CA ILE A 282 6.92 -9.78 17.16
C ILE A 282 7.41 -10.48 15.89
N ILE A 283 7.54 -11.82 15.88
CA ILE A 283 7.87 -12.60 14.67
C ILE A 283 6.76 -12.44 13.61
N GLY A 284 5.49 -12.53 14.00
CA GLY A 284 4.35 -12.34 13.09
C GLY A 284 4.32 -10.94 12.48
N GLY A 285 4.47 -9.90 13.31
CA GLY A 285 4.52 -8.51 12.85
C GLY A 285 5.76 -8.22 11.99
N ALA A 286 6.91 -8.81 12.31
CA ALA A 286 8.12 -8.69 11.50
C ALA A 286 7.95 -9.34 10.12
N THR A 287 7.28 -10.50 10.06
CA THR A 287 6.93 -11.16 8.78
C THR A 287 6.06 -10.25 7.93
N TYR A 288 5.03 -9.64 8.52
CA TYR A 288 4.19 -8.66 7.84
C TYR A 288 4.98 -7.45 7.32
N ILE A 289 5.87 -6.86 8.13
CA ILE A 289 6.73 -5.74 7.68
C ILE A 289 7.60 -6.15 6.49
N ALA A 290 8.24 -7.33 6.55
CA ALA A 290 9.13 -7.80 5.50
C ALA A 290 8.38 -8.01 4.18
N GLU A 291 7.22 -8.67 4.22
CA GLU A 291 6.37 -8.90 3.04
C GLU A 291 5.81 -7.58 2.48
N TYR A 292 5.34 -6.69 3.36
CA TYR A 292 4.82 -5.39 2.96
C TYR A 292 5.91 -4.54 2.29
N PHE A 293 7.12 -4.48 2.86
CA PHE A 293 8.22 -3.73 2.29
C PHE A 293 8.67 -4.31 0.95
N ALA A 294 8.74 -5.64 0.82
CA ALA A 294 9.06 -6.31 -0.44
C ALA A 294 8.03 -6.03 -1.55
N ALA A 295 6.75 -5.86 -1.19
CA ALA A 295 5.69 -5.58 -2.15
C ALA A 295 5.54 -4.10 -2.52
N ASN A 296 5.86 -3.18 -1.61
CA ASN A 296 5.51 -1.76 -1.75
C ASN A 296 6.70 -0.80 -1.77
N GLU A 297 7.91 -1.27 -1.48
CA GLU A 297 9.12 -0.43 -1.30
C GLU A 297 8.94 0.68 -0.24
N THR A 298 7.95 0.53 0.64
CA THR A 298 7.65 1.41 1.79
C THR A 298 7.18 0.57 2.97
N PHE A 299 7.25 1.13 4.18
CA PHE A 299 6.74 0.48 5.39
C PHE A 299 5.25 0.78 5.61
N PRO A 300 4.54 -0.11 6.33
CA PRO A 300 3.15 0.16 6.73
C PRO A 300 3.08 1.28 7.76
N ASP A 301 1.91 1.90 7.90
CA ASP A 301 1.70 2.96 8.90
C ASP A 301 1.86 2.44 10.36
N TYR A 302 1.47 1.20 10.57
CA TYR A 302 1.47 0.51 11.86
C TYR A 302 1.51 -1.01 11.65
N VAL A 303 1.87 -1.71 12.71
CA VAL A 303 1.86 -3.16 12.81
C VAL A 303 0.83 -3.52 13.86
N VAL A 304 -0.10 -4.40 13.50
CA VAL A 304 -1.10 -4.93 14.44
C VAL A 304 -0.68 -6.34 14.80
N VAL A 305 -0.52 -6.59 16.10
CA VAL A 305 -0.30 -7.92 16.66
C VAL A 305 -1.29 -8.17 17.78
N THR A 306 -1.26 -9.38 18.36
CA THR A 306 -2.21 -9.81 19.38
C THR A 306 -2.25 -8.91 20.61
N GLU A 307 -1.14 -8.28 20.96
CA GLU A 307 -1.02 -7.42 22.14
C GLU A 307 -1.41 -5.98 21.86
N GLY A 308 -1.47 -5.56 20.60
CA GLY A 308 -1.88 -4.19 20.27
C GLY A 308 -1.43 -3.69 18.90
N LYS A 309 -1.59 -2.38 18.74
CA LYS A 309 -1.23 -1.62 17.54
C LYS A 309 0.02 -0.81 17.82
N TYR A 310 1.08 -1.09 17.07
CA TYR A 310 2.39 -0.48 17.27
C TYR A 310 2.83 0.28 16.02
N THR A 311 3.50 1.41 16.19
CA THR A 311 4.16 2.09 15.07
C THR A 311 5.35 1.27 14.59
N VAL A 312 5.80 1.50 13.35
CA VAL A 312 7.04 0.86 12.84
C VAL A 312 8.25 1.21 13.70
N GLN A 313 8.25 2.40 14.32
CA GLN A 313 9.28 2.83 15.26
C GLN A 313 9.27 1.97 16.52
N GLN A 314 8.08 1.73 17.09
CA GLN A 314 7.91 0.81 18.22
C GLN A 314 8.35 -0.61 17.84
N PHE A 315 8.01 -1.03 16.63
CA PHE A 315 8.39 -2.34 16.13
C PHE A 315 9.89 -2.49 15.90
N LEU A 316 10.63 -1.44 15.54
CA LEU A 316 12.09 -1.51 15.46
C LEU A 316 12.71 -1.88 16.81
N TYR A 317 12.23 -1.29 17.90
CA TYR A 317 12.67 -1.63 19.26
C TYR A 317 12.34 -3.08 19.62
N LEU A 318 11.07 -3.48 19.41
CA LEU A 318 10.59 -4.83 19.68
C LEU A 318 11.40 -5.89 18.91
N MET A 319 11.60 -5.68 17.60
CA MET A 319 12.41 -6.59 16.77
C MET A 319 13.87 -6.65 17.24
N SER A 320 14.46 -5.50 17.58
CA SER A 320 15.85 -5.44 18.08
C SER A 320 16.03 -6.24 19.37
N LYS A 321 15.10 -6.11 20.31
CA LYS A 321 15.09 -6.87 21.56
C LYS A 321 14.83 -8.35 21.32
N ALA A 322 13.88 -8.68 20.44
CA ALA A 322 13.52 -10.07 20.11
C ALA A 322 14.69 -10.84 19.51
N ILE A 323 15.44 -10.24 18.58
CA ILE A 323 16.64 -10.85 17.99
C ILE A 323 17.67 -11.22 19.07
N VAL A 324 17.91 -10.33 20.03
CA VAL A 324 18.86 -10.55 21.14
C VAL A 324 18.35 -11.62 22.10
N GLN A 325 17.05 -11.60 22.42
CA GLN A 325 16.42 -12.59 23.29
C GLN A 325 16.48 -14.00 22.67
N ILE A 326 16.09 -14.15 21.40
CA ILE A 326 16.12 -15.41 20.67
C ILE A 326 17.54 -16.01 20.64
N ASP A 327 18.58 -15.20 20.40
CA ASP A 327 19.96 -15.70 20.40
C ASP A 327 20.39 -16.27 21.76
N SER A 328 19.88 -15.68 22.85
CA SER A 328 20.10 -16.16 24.22
C SER A 328 19.11 -17.24 24.67
N SER A 329 18.24 -17.75 23.78
CA SER A 329 17.15 -18.67 24.11
C SER A 329 16.22 -18.14 25.22
N ASN A 330 16.09 -16.81 25.28
CA ASN A 330 15.13 -16.13 26.13
C ASN A 330 13.89 -15.82 25.30
N PHE A 331 12.72 -16.15 25.84
CA PHE A 331 11.42 -15.92 25.19
C PHE A 331 10.46 -15.17 26.12
N THR A 332 11.02 -14.42 27.07
CA THR A 332 10.23 -13.50 27.88
C THR A 332 9.66 -12.39 27.00
N ASP A 333 8.43 -12.01 27.29
CA ASP A 333 7.77 -10.91 26.61
C ASP A 333 8.58 -9.61 26.78
N ILE A 334 8.41 -8.69 25.82
CA ILE A 334 9.19 -7.46 25.75
C ILE A 334 8.30 -6.29 26.13
N GLU A 335 8.58 -5.72 27.29
CA GLU A 335 8.01 -4.47 27.76
C GLU A 335 8.29 -3.32 26.79
N LEU A 336 7.22 -2.65 26.36
CA LEU A 336 7.29 -1.40 25.61
C LEU A 336 7.23 -0.20 26.58
N PHE A 337 7.94 0.86 26.21
CA PHE A 337 7.90 2.14 26.91
C PHE A 337 7.85 3.29 25.89
N ASP A 338 7.56 4.50 26.37
CA ASP A 338 7.46 5.69 25.50
C ASP A 338 8.84 6.18 25.04
N PHE A 339 9.00 6.37 23.73
CA PHE A 339 10.18 6.99 23.12
C PHE A 339 9.81 7.77 21.86
N SER A 340 10.62 8.76 21.52
CA SER A 340 10.46 9.58 20.32
C SER A 340 11.05 8.90 19.07
N GLY A 341 10.51 9.22 17.90
CA GLY A 341 11.02 8.78 16.61
C GLY A 341 12.38 9.39 16.22
N PRO A 342 13.00 8.92 15.12
CA PRO A 342 14.30 9.42 14.69
C PRO A 342 14.19 10.87 14.19
N GLY A 343 15.10 11.74 14.63
CA GLY A 343 15.04 13.16 14.27
C GLY A 343 15.34 13.46 12.80
N THR A 344 16.39 12.86 12.25
CA THR A 344 16.80 13.00 10.83
C THR A 344 17.52 11.71 10.40
N PRO A 345 16.77 10.62 10.17
CA PRO A 345 17.37 9.34 9.83
C PRO A 345 18.22 9.45 8.56
N SER A 346 19.45 8.96 8.62
CA SER A 346 20.43 8.98 7.50
C SER A 346 21.52 7.94 7.72
N GLY A 347 21.96 7.26 6.65
CA GLY A 347 22.99 6.22 6.69
C GLY A 347 23.95 6.28 5.50
N ASP A 348 25.00 5.46 5.56
CA ASP A 348 25.94 5.26 4.45
C ASP A 348 25.31 4.32 3.41
N ALA A 349 25.66 4.47 2.14
CA ALA A 349 25.33 3.44 1.14
C ALA A 349 26.05 2.14 1.49
N VAL A 350 25.30 1.07 1.76
CA VAL A 350 25.84 -0.24 2.13
C VAL A 350 25.27 -1.33 1.23
N ASN A 351 26.12 -2.25 0.80
CA ASN A 351 25.72 -3.47 0.11
C ASN A 351 26.68 -4.57 0.57
N GLY A 352 26.19 -5.51 1.37
CA GLY A 352 27.02 -6.57 1.92
C GLY A 352 26.26 -7.44 2.91
N ASN A 353 26.94 -8.45 3.45
CA ASN A 353 26.35 -9.37 4.42
C ASN A 353 26.86 -9.05 5.83
N LEU A 354 25.94 -9.03 6.79
CA LEU A 354 26.29 -9.14 8.21
C LEU A 354 26.18 -10.61 8.62
N SER A 355 27.22 -11.14 9.27
CA SER A 355 27.18 -12.43 9.93
C SER A 355 26.22 -12.42 11.13
N LYS A 356 25.85 -13.61 11.61
CA LYS A 356 25.03 -13.79 12.82
C LYS A 356 25.48 -12.91 13.99
N SER A 357 26.76 -12.97 14.35
CA SER A 357 27.30 -12.17 15.46
C SER A 357 27.22 -10.66 15.20
N GLU A 358 27.33 -10.21 13.95
CA GLU A 358 27.35 -8.79 13.61
C GLU A 358 25.96 -8.16 13.65
N TYR A 359 24.93 -8.80 13.07
CA TYR A 359 23.59 -8.21 13.12
C TYR A 359 22.98 -8.31 14.53
N ILE A 360 23.36 -9.30 15.35
CA ILE A 360 22.97 -9.38 16.76
C ILE A 360 23.62 -8.24 17.56
N ASP A 361 24.90 -7.93 17.31
CA ASP A 361 25.55 -6.76 17.92
C ASP A 361 24.84 -5.46 17.55
N VAL A 362 24.49 -5.28 16.27
CA VAL A 362 23.72 -4.11 15.80
C VAL A 362 22.37 -4.05 16.52
N ALA A 363 21.60 -5.14 16.56
CA ALA A 363 20.30 -5.20 17.25
C ALA A 363 20.43 -4.85 18.74
N ASN A 364 21.42 -5.40 19.43
CA ASN A 364 21.69 -5.09 20.83
C ASN A 364 22.03 -3.60 21.03
N ARG A 365 22.85 -3.00 20.16
CA ARG A 365 23.18 -1.58 20.26
C ARG A 365 21.99 -0.68 19.95
N VAL A 366 21.14 -1.04 19.00
CA VAL A 366 19.90 -0.30 18.70
C VAL A 366 18.96 -0.33 19.91
N ALA A 367 18.67 -1.52 20.46
CA ALA A 367 17.81 -1.65 21.63
C ALA A 367 18.34 -0.85 22.83
N ASN A 368 19.63 -0.96 23.13
CA ASN A 368 20.24 -0.21 24.24
C ASN A 368 20.30 1.30 23.98
N PHE A 369 20.45 1.73 22.72
CA PHE A 369 20.39 3.16 22.40
C PHE A 369 19.01 3.72 22.74
N ILE A 370 17.94 3.03 22.33
CA ILE A 370 16.55 3.45 22.55
C ILE A 370 16.26 3.52 24.06
N ILE A 371 16.63 2.49 24.83
CA ILE A 371 16.47 2.44 26.30
C ILE A 371 17.19 3.59 27.02
N ASN A 372 18.37 3.99 26.55
CA ASN A 372 19.17 4.99 27.25
C ASN A 372 18.88 6.43 26.84
N ASN A 373 18.18 6.65 25.73
CA ASN A 373 17.98 7.97 25.14
C ASN A 373 16.51 8.33 24.90
N ASP A 374 15.58 7.41 25.17
CA ASP A 374 14.14 7.54 24.87
C ASP A 374 13.90 8.00 23.42
N LEU A 375 14.74 7.52 22.50
CA LEU A 375 14.84 8.00 21.13
C LEU A 375 15.28 6.90 20.15
N ILE A 376 14.58 6.76 19.02
CA ILE A 376 15.00 5.90 17.91
C ILE A 376 16.28 6.46 17.25
N PRO A 377 17.31 5.63 17.00
CA PRO A 377 18.53 6.09 16.36
C PRO A 377 18.29 6.44 14.89
N ASN A 378 18.96 7.50 14.40
CA ASN A 378 18.99 7.85 12.98
C ASN A 378 19.67 6.75 12.13
N TYR A 379 20.64 6.04 12.72
CA TYR A 379 21.39 4.92 12.13
C TYR A 379 22.05 4.06 13.21
N ALA A 380 22.51 2.86 12.84
CA ALA A 380 23.43 2.07 13.64
C ALA A 380 24.72 1.77 12.85
N SER A 381 25.88 2.03 13.45
CA SER A 381 27.17 1.69 12.84
C SER A 381 27.33 0.17 12.71
N SER A 382 27.98 -0.31 11.66
CA SER A 382 28.34 -1.72 11.44
C SER A 382 29.68 -1.82 10.68
N ASN A 383 30.14 -3.04 10.42
CA ASN A 383 31.31 -3.26 9.55
C ASN A 383 31.07 -2.89 8.09
N LEU A 384 29.80 -2.75 7.66
CA LEU A 384 29.43 -2.28 6.32
C LEU A 384 29.38 -0.75 6.23
N GLY A 385 29.27 -0.05 7.36
CA GLY A 385 28.99 1.39 7.44
C GLY A 385 27.82 1.69 8.37
N LYS A 386 27.33 2.93 8.35
CA LYS A 386 26.13 3.35 9.08
C LYS A 386 24.86 2.85 8.40
N ILE A 387 24.16 1.93 9.02
CA ILE A 387 22.89 1.39 8.52
C ILE A 387 21.77 2.33 8.95
N ALA A 388 21.06 2.93 7.98
CA ALA A 388 19.96 3.86 8.23
C ALA A 388 18.78 3.20 8.94
N TYR A 389 17.96 4.00 9.65
CA TYR A 389 16.72 3.56 10.31
C TYR A 389 15.85 2.63 9.44
N SER A 390 15.55 3.02 8.20
CA SER A 390 14.73 2.21 7.29
C SER A 390 15.36 0.85 6.98
N SER A 391 16.67 0.83 6.73
CA SER A 391 17.40 -0.40 6.49
C SER A 391 17.50 -1.28 7.74
N LEU A 392 17.51 -0.69 8.95
CA LEU A 392 17.42 -1.47 10.19
C LEU A 392 16.05 -2.15 10.33
N VAL A 393 14.96 -1.44 10.03
CA VAL A 393 13.60 -2.01 10.06
C VAL A 393 13.49 -3.18 9.09
N ASP A 394 13.89 -2.99 7.83
CA ASP A 394 13.88 -4.06 6.81
C ASP A 394 14.82 -5.23 7.16
N THR A 395 16.04 -4.93 7.63
CA THR A 395 17.00 -6.00 7.96
C THR A 395 16.48 -6.86 9.11
N PHE A 396 15.98 -6.23 10.18
CA PHE A 396 15.50 -6.96 11.35
C PHE A 396 14.17 -7.68 11.10
N SER A 397 13.31 -7.12 10.25
CA SER A 397 12.08 -7.81 9.84
C SER A 397 12.39 -9.11 9.09
N ARG A 398 13.32 -9.09 8.13
CA ARG A 398 13.77 -10.28 7.38
C ARG A 398 14.49 -11.31 8.27
N VAL A 399 15.26 -10.86 9.27
CA VAL A 399 15.88 -11.77 10.25
C VAL A 399 14.83 -12.56 11.03
N LEU A 400 13.77 -11.90 11.48
CA LEU A 400 12.71 -12.54 12.28
C LEU A 400 11.72 -13.34 11.43
N GLN A 401 11.44 -12.91 10.19
CA GLN A 401 10.71 -13.73 9.20
C GLN A 401 11.44 -15.07 8.97
N TYR A 402 12.75 -15.01 8.71
CA TYR A 402 13.57 -16.22 8.54
C TYR A 402 13.51 -17.13 9.78
N TYR A 403 13.58 -16.54 10.98
CA TYR A 403 13.43 -17.30 12.22
C TYR A 403 12.07 -18.00 12.29
N GLY A 404 10.97 -17.30 11.98
CA GLY A 404 9.63 -17.88 11.97
C GLY A 404 9.47 -19.05 11.00
N GLU A 405 10.18 -19.05 9.87
CA GLU A 405 10.14 -20.13 8.89
C GLU A 405 11.06 -21.31 9.21
N LYS A 406 12.23 -21.05 9.80
CA LYS A 406 13.32 -22.02 9.93
C LYS A 406 13.61 -22.47 11.35
N ASP A 407 12.95 -21.85 12.34
CA ASP A 407 13.19 -22.08 13.77
C ASP A 407 14.67 -21.90 14.16
N ALA A 408 15.37 -21.02 13.43
CA ALA A 408 16.79 -20.73 13.60
C ALA A 408 17.11 -19.35 13.03
N LEU A 409 17.92 -18.57 13.77
CA LEU A 409 18.43 -17.29 13.27
C LEU A 409 19.36 -17.51 12.07
N PRO A 410 19.32 -16.64 11.03
CA PRO A 410 20.12 -16.83 9.82
C PRO A 410 21.63 -16.72 10.12
N SER A 411 22.46 -17.53 9.44
CA SER A 411 23.91 -17.45 9.62
C SER A 411 24.51 -16.12 9.13
N SER A 412 23.81 -15.48 8.20
CA SER A 412 24.13 -14.16 7.66
C SER A 412 22.88 -13.53 7.06
N ILE A 413 22.79 -12.20 7.07
CA ILE A 413 21.74 -11.43 6.40
C ILE A 413 22.34 -10.43 5.42
N HIS A 414 21.76 -10.33 4.23
CA HIS A 414 22.14 -9.32 3.26
C HIS A 414 21.52 -7.98 3.61
N VAL A 415 22.37 -6.98 3.82
CA VAL A 415 21.98 -5.59 4.02
C VAL A 415 22.30 -4.85 2.74
N GLU A 416 21.24 -4.43 2.07
CA GLU A 416 21.31 -3.50 0.97
C GLU A 416 20.58 -2.23 1.39
N TYR A 417 21.33 -1.15 1.40
CA TYR A 417 20.79 0.18 1.48
C TYR A 417 21.54 0.99 0.43
N THR A 418 20.91 1.10 -0.73
CA THR A 418 21.27 2.17 -1.64
C THR A 418 20.89 3.46 -0.93
N SER A 419 21.89 4.21 -0.43
CA SER A 419 21.67 5.64 -0.27
C SER A 419 21.10 6.10 -1.62
N PRO A 420 19.91 6.72 -1.66
CA PRO A 420 19.27 7.08 -2.92
C PRO A 420 20.30 7.76 -3.81
N SER A 421 20.46 7.19 -5.01
CA SER A 421 21.59 7.39 -5.92
C SER A 421 22.01 8.87 -6.04
N SER A 422 23.24 9.19 -5.64
CA SER A 422 24.09 10.30 -6.11
C SER A 422 23.45 11.66 -6.43
N LYS A 423 22.37 12.03 -5.74
CA LYS A 423 22.07 13.42 -5.37
C LYS A 423 21.58 13.36 -3.93
N SER A 424 22.52 13.36 -2.99
CA SER A 424 22.17 13.54 -1.57
C SER A 424 21.23 14.74 -1.43
N ILE A 425 20.41 14.79 -0.37
CA ILE A 425 19.62 16.00 -0.04
C ILE A 425 20.48 17.25 -0.16
N ALA A 426 21.76 17.17 0.24
CA ALA A 426 22.75 18.22 0.10
C ALA A 426 23.09 18.55 -1.36
N ASP A 427 23.31 17.57 -2.23
CA ASP A 427 23.64 17.80 -3.65
C ASP A 427 22.44 18.34 -4.44
N LEU A 428 21.24 17.79 -4.18
CA LEU A 428 20.01 18.33 -4.73
C LEU A 428 19.82 19.78 -4.26
N SER A 429 19.95 20.04 -2.97
CA SER A 429 19.82 21.40 -2.42
C SER A 429 20.84 22.36 -3.03
N LYS A 430 22.12 21.97 -3.12
CA LYS A 430 23.18 22.74 -3.81
C LYS A 430 22.83 23.02 -5.27
N SER A 431 22.25 22.04 -5.98
CA SER A 431 21.86 22.20 -7.38
C SER A 431 20.68 23.16 -7.54
N LEU A 432 19.69 23.10 -6.65
CA LEU A 432 18.50 23.96 -6.66
C LEU A 432 18.86 25.42 -6.36
N ILE A 433 19.88 25.65 -5.52
CA ILE A 433 20.31 26.99 -5.14
C ILE A 433 21.46 27.55 -5.99
N ALA A 434 21.91 26.80 -7.01
CA ALA A 434 23.06 27.19 -7.81
C ALA A 434 22.85 28.58 -8.45
N GLY A 435 23.74 29.53 -8.15
CA GLY A 435 23.66 30.91 -8.65
C GLY A 435 22.76 31.85 -7.82
N LEU A 436 22.05 31.35 -6.80
CA LEU A 436 21.26 32.16 -5.88
C LEU A 436 22.13 32.66 -4.72
N THR A 437 22.08 33.97 -4.45
CA THR A 437 22.95 34.63 -3.47
C THR A 437 22.21 35.10 -2.22
N SER A 438 20.90 35.32 -2.28
CA SER A 438 20.12 35.73 -1.12
C SER A 438 19.56 34.51 -0.37
N VAL A 439 19.56 34.54 0.96
CA VAL A 439 18.97 33.49 1.80
C VAL A 439 17.50 33.27 1.45
N ARG A 440 16.76 34.34 1.11
CA ARG A 440 15.36 34.26 0.70
C ARG A 440 15.18 33.48 -0.59
N ASP A 441 15.99 33.73 -1.61
CA ASP A 441 15.87 33.05 -2.90
C ASP A 441 16.25 31.58 -2.76
N GLN A 442 17.32 31.30 -2.00
CA GLN A 442 17.73 29.93 -1.67
C GLN A 442 16.63 29.17 -0.93
N ALA A 443 16.07 29.75 0.13
CA ALA A 443 14.97 29.16 0.89
C ALA A 443 13.71 28.95 0.03
N THR A 444 13.40 29.90 -0.86
CA THR A 444 12.27 29.80 -1.80
C THR A 444 12.45 28.67 -2.79
N ALA A 445 13.65 28.48 -3.33
CA ALA A 445 13.95 27.40 -4.27
C ALA A 445 13.78 26.02 -3.64
N LEU A 446 14.30 25.84 -2.41
CA LEU A 446 14.14 24.58 -1.66
C LEU A 446 12.66 24.33 -1.30
N PHE A 447 11.95 25.36 -0.83
CA PHE A 447 10.53 25.28 -0.52
C PHE A 447 9.70 24.86 -1.75
N ASN A 448 9.92 25.51 -2.90
CA ASN A 448 9.20 25.21 -4.12
C ASN A 448 9.43 23.76 -4.56
N TYR A 449 10.66 23.26 -4.45
CA TYR A 449 10.94 21.85 -4.77
C TYR A 449 10.08 20.90 -3.93
N VAL A 450 10.07 21.08 -2.60
CA VAL A 450 9.26 20.20 -1.73
C VAL A 450 7.78 20.33 -2.06
N ARG A 451 7.25 21.55 -2.20
CA ARG A 451 5.83 21.78 -2.53
C ARG A 451 5.41 21.18 -3.87
N ASP A 452 6.26 21.29 -4.89
CA ASP A 452 5.90 21.00 -6.28
C ASP A 452 6.20 19.54 -6.68
N TYR A 453 7.16 18.89 -6.01
CA TYR A 453 7.62 17.54 -6.37
C TYR A 453 7.35 16.48 -5.30
N ILE A 454 6.88 16.85 -4.11
CA ILE A 454 6.52 15.90 -3.05
C ILE A 454 5.02 15.91 -2.85
N SER A 455 4.38 14.80 -3.19
CA SER A 455 2.94 14.64 -3.03
C SER A 455 2.55 14.47 -1.57
N TYR A 456 1.38 14.99 -1.19
CA TYR A 456 0.88 14.79 0.16
C TYR A 456 0.28 13.38 0.32
N SER A 457 0.71 12.67 1.36
CA SER A 457 0.13 11.39 1.77
C SER A 457 -0.37 11.52 3.20
N PHE A 458 -1.62 11.14 3.46
CA PHE A 458 -2.20 11.28 4.79
C PHE A 458 -1.89 10.05 5.64
N TYR A 459 -1.07 10.24 6.67
CA TYR A 459 -0.81 9.31 7.75
C TYR A 459 -0.34 10.11 8.99
N TYR A 460 -0.34 9.47 10.15
CA TYR A 460 0.03 10.13 11.42
C TYR A 460 1.55 10.10 11.64
N ASN A 461 2.06 11.17 12.27
CA ASN A 461 3.45 11.33 12.74
C ASN A 461 4.51 11.20 11.62
N THR A 462 5.78 11.24 12.01
CA THR A 462 6.92 10.97 11.10
C THR A 462 6.93 9.51 10.71
N GLN A 463 7.01 9.19 9.42
CA GLN A 463 7.21 7.81 8.98
C GLN A 463 8.45 7.66 8.10
N LYS A 464 8.65 8.61 7.17
CA LYS A 464 9.66 8.50 6.14
C LYS A 464 10.93 9.28 6.47
N GLY A 465 10.81 10.34 7.28
CA GLY A 465 11.87 11.31 7.49
C GLY A 465 12.28 12.00 6.19
N ALA A 466 13.32 12.82 6.24
CA ALA A 466 13.75 13.61 5.08
C ALA A 466 14.13 12.75 3.84
N GLU A 467 14.95 11.71 4.04
CA GLU A 467 15.45 10.87 2.95
C GLU A 467 14.38 9.97 2.34
N GLY A 468 13.54 9.36 3.18
CA GLY A 468 12.42 8.54 2.71
C GLY A 468 11.41 9.39 1.93
N THR A 469 11.14 10.61 2.39
CA THR A 469 10.24 11.55 1.69
C THR A 469 10.78 11.94 0.32
N LEU A 470 12.09 12.23 0.22
CA LEU A 470 12.72 12.55 -1.06
C LEU A 470 12.70 11.35 -2.02
N THR A 471 12.94 10.15 -1.48
CA THR A 471 13.00 8.91 -2.28
C THR A 471 11.63 8.51 -2.79
N SER A 472 10.60 8.51 -1.93
CA SER A 472 9.25 8.09 -2.30
C SER A 472 8.45 9.17 -3.03
N GLY A 473 8.98 10.40 -3.15
CA GLY A 473 8.29 11.54 -3.76
C GLY A 473 6.99 11.93 -3.05
N SER A 474 6.80 11.54 -1.78
CA SER A 474 5.54 11.77 -1.06
C SER A 474 5.72 11.76 0.45
N GLY A 475 4.95 12.56 1.17
CA GLY A 475 4.89 12.51 2.64
C GLY A 475 3.84 13.42 3.27
N ASN A 476 3.56 13.22 4.56
CA ASN A 476 2.66 14.08 5.34
C ASN A 476 3.34 15.39 5.78
N CYS A 477 2.68 16.18 6.64
CA CYS A 477 3.23 17.44 7.16
C CYS A 477 4.57 17.29 7.91
N CYS A 478 4.73 16.24 8.72
CA CYS A 478 5.95 15.98 9.48
C CYS A 478 7.13 15.67 8.55
N ASP A 479 6.88 14.80 7.57
CA ASP A 479 7.87 14.28 6.63
C ASP A 479 8.30 15.34 5.61
N GLN A 480 7.37 16.12 5.08
CA GLN A 480 7.70 17.25 4.20
C GLN A 480 8.44 18.37 4.94
N ALA A 481 8.06 18.67 6.19
CA ALA A 481 8.79 19.63 7.01
C ALA A 481 10.23 19.15 7.28
N GLN A 482 10.43 17.86 7.55
CA GLN A 482 11.76 17.27 7.73
C GLN A 482 12.61 17.34 6.47
N LEU A 483 12.04 17.02 5.31
CA LEU A 483 12.76 17.18 4.04
C LEU A 483 13.19 18.63 3.83
N LEU A 484 12.28 19.60 4.00
CA LEU A 484 12.60 21.00 3.81
C LEU A 484 13.65 21.52 4.80
N VAL A 485 13.56 21.14 6.09
CA VAL A 485 14.55 21.50 7.10
C VAL A 485 15.91 20.86 6.80
N ALA A 486 15.94 19.59 6.39
CA ALA A 486 17.16 18.90 6.01
C ALA A 486 17.82 19.55 4.78
N MET A 487 17.03 19.87 3.75
CA MET A 487 17.48 20.60 2.57
C MET A 487 18.11 21.95 2.97
N ALA A 488 17.40 22.75 3.76
CA ALA A 488 17.87 24.06 4.21
C ALA A 488 19.17 23.97 5.02
N ARG A 489 19.23 23.09 6.02
CA ARG A 489 20.41 22.90 6.87
C ARG A 489 21.61 22.39 6.08
N SER A 490 21.40 21.53 5.09
CA SER A 490 22.47 20.94 4.27
C SER A 490 23.28 21.97 3.44
N VAL A 491 22.68 23.13 3.17
CA VAL A 491 23.32 24.25 2.45
C VAL A 491 23.65 25.44 3.36
N GLY A 492 23.58 25.24 4.68
CA GLY A 492 23.98 26.24 5.68
C GLY A 492 22.91 27.26 6.05
N LEU A 493 21.65 27.05 5.68
CA LEU A 493 20.55 27.89 6.16
C LEU A 493 20.11 27.45 7.56
N THR A 494 19.83 28.44 8.42
CA THR A 494 19.26 28.18 9.74
C THR A 494 17.77 27.89 9.59
N ALA A 495 17.38 26.65 9.86
CA ALA A 495 15.99 26.18 9.79
C ALA A 495 15.60 25.41 11.05
N ARG A 496 14.32 25.46 11.42
CA ARG A 496 13.72 24.77 12.57
C ARG A 496 12.30 24.32 12.24
N PHE A 497 11.71 23.52 13.11
CA PHE A 497 10.31 23.11 13.03
C PHE A 497 9.41 24.06 13.82
N ALA A 498 8.18 24.21 13.38
CA ALA A 498 7.09 24.82 14.12
C ALA A 498 5.87 23.90 14.06
N THR A 499 5.10 23.88 15.15
CA THR A 499 4.02 22.93 15.34
C THR A 499 2.80 23.64 15.92
N GLY A 500 1.60 23.14 15.64
CA GLY A 500 0.39 23.72 16.18
C GLY A 500 -0.86 22.96 15.83
N TYR A 501 -1.98 23.38 16.42
CA TYR A 501 -3.31 22.92 16.03
C TYR A 501 -3.91 23.92 15.03
N CYS A 502 -4.04 23.50 13.77
CA CYS A 502 -4.37 24.36 12.64
C CYS A 502 -5.75 24.02 12.08
N THR A 503 -6.58 25.04 11.82
CA THR A 503 -7.85 24.90 11.11
C THR A 503 -7.64 25.13 9.62
N PHE A 504 -7.79 24.07 8.82
CA PHE A 504 -7.59 24.08 7.38
C PHE A 504 -8.77 24.69 6.64
N SER A 505 -8.55 25.12 5.40
CA SER A 505 -9.62 25.71 4.56
C SER A 505 -10.79 24.75 4.32
N SER A 506 -10.63 23.45 4.56
CA SER A 506 -11.71 22.46 4.52
C SER A 506 -12.68 22.56 5.71
N GLY A 507 -12.33 23.34 6.74
CA GLY A 507 -13.05 23.41 8.02
C GLY A 507 -12.58 22.41 9.07
N SER A 508 -11.72 21.45 8.70
CA SER A 508 -11.14 20.47 9.62
C SER A 508 -9.98 21.07 10.41
N SER A 509 -9.80 20.63 11.66
CA SER A 509 -8.65 21.04 12.50
C SER A 509 -7.82 19.84 12.89
N TYR A 510 -6.50 19.94 12.68
CA TYR A 510 -5.53 18.86 12.96
C TYR A 510 -4.29 19.43 13.65
N GLY A 511 -3.54 18.55 14.33
CA GLY A 511 -2.13 18.81 14.62
C GLY A 511 -1.35 18.94 13.30
N HIS A 512 -0.50 19.95 13.20
CA HIS A 512 0.23 20.30 11.98
C HIS A 512 1.67 20.67 12.29
N VAL A 513 2.57 20.32 11.37
CA VAL A 513 4.00 20.61 11.44
C VAL A 513 4.42 21.32 10.16
N TRP A 514 5.20 22.38 10.28
CA TRP A 514 5.81 23.09 9.16
C TRP A 514 7.23 23.52 9.48
N ALA A 515 7.97 23.98 8.47
CA ALA A 515 9.32 24.49 8.64
C ALA A 515 9.32 26.01 8.87
N GLN A 516 10.32 26.50 9.61
CA GLN A 516 10.68 27.91 9.66
C GLN A 516 12.13 28.08 9.22
N ILE A 517 12.40 29.04 8.34
CA ILE A 517 13.77 29.37 7.89
C ILE A 517 14.07 30.82 8.28
N LEU A 518 15.25 31.05 8.86
CA LEU A 518 15.70 32.37 9.28
C LEU A 518 16.18 33.17 8.06
N VAL A 519 15.52 34.29 7.77
CA VAL A 519 15.83 35.20 6.66
C VAL A 519 15.96 36.60 7.21
N ASP A 520 17.12 37.24 7.01
CA ASP A 520 17.40 38.62 7.46
C ASP A 520 17.06 38.88 8.94
N GLY A 521 17.30 37.88 9.80
CA GLY A 521 17.03 37.95 11.24
C GLY A 521 15.58 37.69 11.65
N ALA A 522 14.69 37.35 10.71
CA ALA A 522 13.30 37.00 10.97
C ALA A 522 13.00 35.53 10.60
N TRP A 523 12.23 34.85 11.44
CA TRP A 523 11.75 33.50 11.14
C TRP A 523 10.60 33.56 10.15
N ILE A 524 10.77 32.94 8.99
CA ILE A 524 9.77 32.89 7.92
C ILE A 524 9.13 31.51 7.90
N ASN A 525 7.80 31.45 8.01
CA ASN A 525 7.03 30.21 7.91
C ASN A 525 7.09 29.62 6.49
N ALA A 526 7.30 28.33 6.42
CA ALA A 526 7.45 27.57 5.19
C ALA A 526 6.70 26.23 5.31
N ASP A 527 5.45 26.22 4.85
CA ASP A 527 4.59 25.04 4.83
C ASP A 527 4.43 24.53 3.39
N PRO A 528 5.18 23.48 2.97
CA PRO A 528 5.14 22.98 1.61
C PRO A 528 3.93 22.08 1.30
N THR A 529 3.06 21.78 2.28
CA THR A 529 2.00 20.75 2.16
C THR A 529 0.86 21.08 1.21
N SER A 530 0.86 22.27 0.59
CA SER A 530 -0.17 22.67 -0.36
C SER A 530 0.39 23.55 -1.47
N THR A 531 -0.03 23.29 -2.69
CA THR A 531 0.23 24.12 -3.88
C THR A 531 -0.30 25.56 -3.73
N ARG A 532 -1.21 25.81 -2.78
CA ARG A 532 -1.72 27.16 -2.45
C ARG A 532 -0.72 28.00 -1.66
N ASN A 533 0.30 27.38 -1.07
CA ASN A 533 1.28 28.05 -0.23
C ASN A 533 2.46 28.56 -1.06
N SER A 534 3.11 29.62 -0.58
CA SER A 534 4.40 30.09 -1.07
C SER A 534 5.32 30.35 0.11
N PHE A 535 6.62 30.47 -0.12
CA PHE A 535 7.57 30.70 0.96
C PHE A 535 7.24 32.01 1.72
N GLY A 536 6.90 31.90 3.00
CA GLY A 536 6.44 33.00 3.84
C GLY A 536 4.95 33.32 3.79
N VAL A 537 4.15 32.61 2.98
CA VAL A 537 2.70 32.83 2.86
C VAL A 537 1.95 31.50 2.86
N ILE A 538 1.08 31.33 3.86
CA ILE A 538 0.27 30.12 4.06
C ILE A 538 -1.18 30.45 3.75
N ASN A 539 -1.78 29.68 2.83
CA ASN A 539 -3.16 29.87 2.36
C ASN A 539 -4.04 28.61 2.55
N ASN A 540 -3.47 27.49 2.99
CA ASN A 540 -4.19 26.23 3.20
C ASN A 540 -4.82 26.08 4.60
N TRP A 541 -4.42 26.89 5.57
CA TRP A 541 -5.01 26.95 6.91
C TRP A 541 -4.98 28.37 7.50
N ASN A 542 -5.79 28.61 8.53
CA ASN A 542 -5.98 29.93 9.13
C ASN A 542 -4.81 30.31 10.07
N THR A 543 -3.87 31.11 9.56
CA THR A 543 -2.72 31.59 10.34
C THR A 543 -3.06 32.62 11.43
N GLY A 544 -4.28 33.15 11.44
CA GLY A 544 -4.73 34.13 12.43
C GLY A 544 -5.34 33.51 13.69
N SER A 545 -5.65 32.20 13.69
CA SER A 545 -6.38 31.55 14.78
C SER A 545 -5.88 30.16 15.15
N TYR A 546 -4.68 29.75 14.72
CA TYR A 546 -4.10 28.46 15.10
C TYR A 546 -3.61 28.48 16.56
N THR A 547 -3.56 27.31 17.18
CA THR A 547 -2.95 27.15 18.51
C THR A 547 -1.49 26.79 18.33
N ASP A 548 -0.57 27.69 18.69
CA ASP A 548 0.87 27.42 18.66
C ASP A 548 1.24 26.36 19.70
N SER A 549 1.95 25.32 19.26
CA SER A 549 2.44 24.23 20.11
C SER A 549 3.97 24.23 20.26
N GLY A 550 4.64 25.22 19.69
CA GLY A 550 6.07 25.48 19.91
C GLY A 550 6.94 25.24 18.68
N THR A 551 8.22 25.60 18.84
CA THR A 551 9.26 25.47 17.80
C THR A 551 10.41 24.62 18.29
N TYR A 552 10.97 23.78 17.42
CA TYR A 552 11.96 22.79 17.79
C TYR A 552 13.11 22.69 16.79
N ASP A 553 14.33 22.45 17.27
CA ASP A 553 15.46 22.14 16.39
C ASP A 553 15.45 20.69 15.90
N ILE A 554 14.78 19.80 16.62
CA ILE A 554 14.53 18.40 16.27
C ILE A 554 13.08 18.12 16.66
N LEU A 555 12.30 17.43 15.81
CA LEU A 555 10.91 17.11 16.16
C LEU A 555 10.87 16.22 17.41
N PRO A 556 10.03 16.53 18.41
CA PRO A 556 10.02 15.81 19.68
C PRO A 556 9.19 14.51 19.69
N TYR A 557 8.65 14.08 18.54
CA TYR A 557 7.80 12.90 18.42
C TYR A 557 8.09 12.10 17.15
#